data_AF-A0A2P9H4U4-F1
#
_entry.id   AF-A0A2P9H4U4-F1
#
_cell.length_a   1.000
_cell.length_b   1.000
_cell.length_c   1.000
_cell.angle_alpha   90.00
_cell.angle_beta   90.00
_cell.angle_gamma   90.00
#
_symmetry.space_group_name_H-M   'P 1'
#
loop_
_entity.id
_entity.type
_entity.pdbx_description
1 polymer ?
#
loop_
_entity_poly.entity_id
_entity_poly.type
_entity_poly.pdbx_seq_one_letter_code
_entity_poly.pdbx_strand_id
1 'polypeptide(L)' 'MADLAEDEGHHPDLYIAWGKCKVEIWTHKISGLTESDFYFAAKADRAFSALPKG' A
#
# COMPACT_ATOMS: atom_id res chain seq x y z
N MET A 1 1.17 -6.75 3.72
CA MET A 1 0.68 -6.04 2.51
C MET A 1 -0.53 -6.74 1.92
N ALA A 2 -0.46 -8.05 1.60
CA ALA A 2 -1.63 -8.79 1.13
C ALA A 2 -2.83 -8.68 2.10
N ASP A 3 -2.64 -9.04 3.37
CA ASP A 3 -3.72 -8.98 4.36
C ASP A 3 -4.29 -7.56 4.53
N LEU A 4 -3.42 -6.55 4.56
CA LEU A 4 -3.85 -5.14 4.61
C LEU A 4 -4.72 -4.78 3.40
N ALA A 5 -4.39 -5.27 2.20
CA ALA A 5 -5.17 -4.97 1.00
C ALA A 5 -6.53 -5.66 0.98
N GLU A 6 -6.62 -6.88 1.50
CA GLU A 6 -7.89 -7.56 1.67
C GLU A 6 -8.75 -6.89 2.74
N ASP A 7 -8.16 -6.49 3.88
CA ASP A 7 -8.88 -5.80 4.96
C ASP A 7 -9.42 -4.42 4.53
N GLU A 8 -8.68 -3.66 3.73
CA GLU A 8 -9.15 -2.39 3.17
C GLU A 8 -10.07 -2.58 1.95
N GLY A 9 -10.12 -3.78 1.35
CA GLY A 9 -10.80 -4.02 0.08
C GLY A 9 -10.25 -3.14 -1.06
N HIS A 10 -8.96 -2.82 -1.02
CA HIS A 10 -8.31 -1.90 -1.94
C HIS A 10 -6.89 -2.36 -2.26
N HIS A 11 -6.59 -2.59 -3.53
CA HIS A 11 -5.39 -3.31 -3.93
C HIS A 11 -4.39 -2.38 -4.62
N PRO A 12 -3.15 -2.23 -4.08
CA PRO A 12 -2.13 -1.40 -4.69
C PRO A 12 -1.38 -2.14 -5.80
N ASP A 13 -0.77 -1.37 -6.71
CA ASP A 13 0.22 -1.88 -7.64
C ASP A 13 1.58 -2.04 -6.93
N LEU A 14 2.22 -3.19 -7.13
CA LEU A 14 3.53 -3.50 -6.54
C LEU A 14 4.60 -3.63 -7.61
N TYR A 15 5.70 -2.92 -7.44
CA TYR A 15 6.92 -3.11 -8.21
C TYR A 15 8.05 -3.62 -7.31
N ILE A 16 8.55 -4.81 -7.62
CA ILE A 16 9.54 -5.51 -6.80
C ILE A 16 10.89 -5.56 -7.52
N ALA A 17 11.95 -5.22 -6.78
CA ALA A 17 13.34 -5.36 -7.21
C ALA A 17 14.19 -5.87 -6.05
N TRP A 18 15.43 -6.26 -6.33
CA TRP A 18 16.33 -6.74 -5.28
C TRP A 18 16.52 -5.67 -4.19
N GLY A 19 16.14 -5.99 -2.95
CA GLY A 19 16.20 -5.08 -1.80
C GLY A 19 15.22 -3.91 -1.82
N LYS A 20 14.25 -3.88 -2.75
CA LYS A 20 13.30 -2.77 -2.91
C LYS A 20 11.89 -3.25 -3.28
N CYS A 21 10.90 -2.61 -2.68
CA CYS A 21 9.51 -2.68 -3.10
C CYS A 21 8.97 -1.25 -3.24
N LYS A 22 8.41 -0.90 -4.41
CA LYS A 22 7.61 0.32 -4.60
C LYS A 22 6.14 -0.09 -4.53
N VAL A 23 5.37 0.60 -3.69
CA VAL A 23 3.92 0.44 -3.57
C VAL A 23 3.28 1.69 -4.18
N GLU A 24 2.38 1.51 -5.13
CA GLU A 24 1.65 2.58 -5.80
C GLU A 24 0.16 2.40 -5.52
N ILE A 25 -0.45 3.41 -4.91
CA ILE A 25 -1.81 3.34 -4.35
C ILE A 25 -2.66 4.40 -5.03
N TRP A 26 -3.68 3.96 -5.77
CA TRP A 26 -4.63 4.84 -6.44
C TRP A 26 -5.90 4.06 -6.83
N THR A 27 -7.00 4.76 -7.08
CA THR A 27 -8.26 4.13 -7.45
C THR A 27 -8.42 4.08 -8.97
N HIS A 28 -8.11 2.92 -9.57
CA HIS A 28 -8.21 2.68 -11.01
C HIS A 28 -9.57 3.06 -11.61
N LYS A 29 -10.66 2.76 -10.90
CA LYS A 29 -12.03 2.98 -11.36
C LYS A 29 -12.34 4.44 -11.71
N ILE A 30 -11.67 5.38 -11.06
CA ILE A 30 -11.90 6.83 -11.28
C ILE A 30 -10.69 7.53 -11.89
N SER A 31 -9.63 6.79 -12.24
CA SER A 31 -8.37 7.36 -12.72
C SER A 31 -7.84 8.49 -11.83
N GLY A 32 -7.89 8.28 -10.51
CA GLY A 32 -7.58 9.32 -9.54
C GLY A 32 -7.47 8.80 -8.11
N LEU A 33 -7.47 9.73 -7.16
CA LEU A 33 -7.35 9.45 -5.74
C LEU A 33 -8.70 9.59 -5.04
N THR A 34 -8.92 8.72 -4.07
CA THR A 34 -10.00 8.71 -3.10
C THR A 34 -9.44 8.76 -1.69
N GLU A 35 -10.30 8.96 -0.70
CA GLU A 35 -9.89 8.92 0.72
C GLU A 35 -9.30 7.56 1.12
N SER A 36 -9.81 6.47 0.54
CA SER A 36 -9.33 5.10 0.78
C SER A 36 -7.86 4.92 0.42
N ASP A 37 -7.39 5.61 -0.63
CA ASP A 37 -5.98 5.58 -1.04
C ASP A 37 -5.06 6.12 0.08
N PHE A 38 -5.47 7.20 0.72
CA PHE A 38 -4.72 7.81 1.81
C PHE A 38 -4.77 6.99 3.10
N TYR A 39 -5.90 6.37 3.43
CA TYR A 39 -5.99 5.44 4.56
C TYR A 39 -5.09 4.24 4.39
N PHE A 40 -5.10 3.64 3.19
CA PHE A 40 -4.22 2.52 2.87
C PHE A 40 -2.75 2.95 3.04
N ALA A 41 -2.35 4.07 2.45
CA ALA A 41 -0.97 4.56 2.54
C ALA A 41 -0.51 4.73 4.00
N ALA A 42 -1.36 5.35 4.84
CA ALA A 42 -1.06 5.54 6.26
C ALA A 42 -0.96 4.23 7.05
N LYS A 43 -1.72 3.19 6.67
CA LYS A 43 -1.61 1.85 7.28
C LYS A 43 -0.34 1.13 6.80
N ALA A 44 -0.01 1.23 5.51
CA ALA A 44 1.21 0.67 4.95
C ALA A 44 2.48 1.26 5.58
N ASP A 45 2.53 2.59 5.76
CA ASP A 45 3.65 3.29 6.41
C ASP A 45 3.87 2.83 7.86
N ARG A 46 2.77 2.67 8.61
CA ARG A 46 2.82 2.15 9.99
C ARG A 46 3.31 0.70 10.02
N ALA A 47 2.80 -0.14 9.13
CA ALA A 47 3.24 -1.53 9.03
C ALA A 47 4.73 -1.64 8.70
N PHE A 48 5.23 -0.83 7.76
CA PHE A 48 6.65 -0.79 7.41
C PHE A 48 7.51 -0.28 8.57
N SER A 49 7.07 0.76 9.27
CA SER A 49 7.81 1.34 10.40
C SER A 49 7.91 0.40 11.60
N ALA A 50 6.97 -0.54 11.74
CA ALA A 50 6.96 -1.54 12.80
C ALA A 50 7.87 -2.74 12.53
N LEU A 51 8.43 -2.87 11.32
CA LEU A 51 9.35 -3.96 11.00
C LEU A 51 10.65 -3.81 11.80
N PRO A 52 11.24 -4.93 12.28
CA PRO A 52 12.55 -4.90 12.91
C PRO A 52 13.57 -4.29 11.95
N LYS A 53 14.30 -3.28 12.43
CA LYS A 53 15.49 -2.83 11.73
C LYS A 53 16.60 -3.83 12.04
N GLY A 54 17.21 -4.39 10.99
CA GLY A 54 18.38 -5.27 11.10
C GLY A 54 19.57 -4.57 11.72
#